data_AF-H2ZSA1-F1
#
_entry.id   AF-H2ZSA1-F1
#
_cell.length_a   1.000
_cell.length_b   1.000
_cell.length_c   1.000
_cell.angle_alpha   90.00
_cell.angle_beta   90.00
_cell.angle_gamma   90.00
#
_symmetry.space_group_name_H-M   'P 1'
#
loop_
_entity.id
_entity.type
_entity.pdbx_description
1 polymer ?
#
loop_
_entity_poly.entity_id
_entity_poly.type
_entity_poly.pdbx_seq_one_letter_code
_entity_poly.pdbx_strand_id
1 'polypeptide(L)'
;VHDLSAKLELAEKALVTKQQRIDEMKQTVAKQEEEMETVGLLKAQIEVYCSDFHAERAAREKIHEEKEKLAIQLEYMKKENSNLKDDLIRLGRYSKIKKKHIQISVVSSEPVYIPCRPSIVEMQRRHGAQGPKFACPKCAEILPDIDTLQIHVMDCII
;
A
#
# COMPACT_ATOMS: atom_id res chain seq x y z
N VAL A 1 30.87 -42.49 -74.53
CA VAL A 1 29.44 -42.67 -74.12
C VAL A 1 29.34 -43.31 -72.73
N HIS A 2 29.93 -44.49 -72.49
CA HIS A 2 29.85 -45.18 -71.19
C HIS A 2 30.42 -44.37 -69.98
N ASP A 3 31.58 -43.71 -70.15
CA ASP A 3 32.21 -42.88 -69.11
C ASP A 3 31.38 -41.63 -68.74
N LEU A 4 30.70 -41.04 -69.72
CA LEU A 4 29.80 -39.91 -69.49
C LEU A 4 28.54 -40.34 -68.73
N SER A 5 28.00 -41.52 -69.04
CA SER A 5 26.86 -42.10 -68.32
C SER A 5 27.19 -42.35 -66.86
N ALA A 6 28.35 -42.91 -66.56
CA ALA A 6 28.79 -43.17 -65.18
C ALA A 6 28.98 -41.87 -64.38
N LYS A 7 29.54 -40.82 -65.01
CA LYS A 7 29.67 -39.49 -64.38
C LYS A 7 28.31 -38.84 -64.12
N LEU A 8 27.35 -39.03 -65.02
CA LEU A 8 25.99 -38.52 -64.85
C LEU A 8 25.29 -39.17 -63.64
N GLU A 9 25.33 -40.51 -63.54
CA GLU A 9 24.74 -41.23 -62.39
C GLU A 9 25.36 -40.83 -61.05
N LEU A 10 26.68 -40.62 -61.01
CA LEU A 10 27.37 -40.14 -59.81
C LEU A 10 26.93 -38.72 -59.43
N ALA A 11 26.77 -37.84 -60.41
CA ALA A 11 26.29 -36.48 -60.20
C ALA A 11 24.83 -36.46 -59.70
N GLU A 12 23.96 -37.30 -60.25
CA GLU A 12 22.57 -37.45 -59.81
C GLU A 12 22.49 -37.94 -58.36
N LYS A 13 23.27 -38.97 -57.99
CA LYS A 13 23.34 -39.45 -56.60
C LYS A 13 23.82 -38.35 -55.65
N ALA A 14 24.86 -37.61 -56.05
CA ALA A 14 25.38 -36.50 -55.25
C ALA A 14 24.36 -35.36 -55.10
N LEU A 15 23.56 -35.08 -56.13
CA LEU A 15 22.47 -34.10 -56.08
C LEU A 15 21.38 -34.54 -55.10
N VAL A 16 20.95 -35.80 -55.14
CA VAL A 16 19.95 -36.33 -54.20
C VAL A 16 20.44 -36.21 -52.76
N THR A 17 21.70 -36.59 -52.48
CA THR A 17 22.27 -36.45 -51.13
C THR A 17 22.34 -34.99 -50.68
N LYS A 18 22.70 -34.06 -51.57
CA LYS A 18 22.70 -32.63 -51.25
C LYS A 18 21.28 -32.11 -50.99
N GLN A 19 20.29 -32.56 -51.77
CA GLN A 19 18.90 -32.17 -51.60
C GLN A 19 18.35 -32.63 -50.24
N GLN A 20 18.61 -33.87 -49.85
CA GLN A 20 18.24 -34.39 -48.52
C GLN A 20 18.82 -33.52 -47.40
N ARG A 21 20.10 -33.15 -47.49
CA ARG A 21 20.74 -32.27 -46.50
C ARG A 21 20.14 -30.86 -46.49
N ILE A 22 19.76 -30.32 -47.65
CA ILE A 22 19.05 -29.03 -47.73
C ILE A 22 17.70 -29.13 -47.01
N ASP A 23 16.97 -30.20 -47.21
CA ASP A 23 15.65 -30.39 -46.60
C ASP A 23 15.76 -30.55 -45.07
N GLU A 24 16.75 -31.30 -44.59
CA GLU A 24 17.09 -31.41 -43.16
C GLU A 24 17.44 -30.04 -42.54
N MET A 25 18.28 -29.26 -43.24
CA MET A 25 18.65 -27.91 -42.78
C MET A 25 17.44 -26.98 -42.74
N LYS A 26 16.57 -27.02 -43.76
CA LYS A 26 15.33 -26.22 -43.78
C LYS A 26 14.40 -26.57 -42.63
N GLN A 27 14.24 -27.85 -42.32
CA GLN A 27 13.43 -28.29 -41.19
C GLN A 27 14.01 -27.77 -39.86
N THR A 28 15.34 -27.82 -39.72
CA THR A 28 16.02 -27.31 -38.52
C THR A 28 15.85 -25.80 -38.37
N VAL A 29 16.00 -25.05 -39.47
CA VAL A 29 15.80 -23.59 -39.48
C VAL A 29 14.36 -23.24 -39.08
N ALA A 30 13.36 -23.90 -39.66
CA ALA A 30 11.96 -23.64 -39.31
C ALA A 30 11.66 -23.89 -37.82
N LYS A 31 12.24 -24.95 -37.24
CA LYS A 31 12.12 -25.21 -35.80
C LYS A 31 12.80 -24.14 -34.95
N GLN A 32 13.99 -23.69 -35.35
CA GLN A 32 14.72 -22.65 -34.65
C GLN A 32 14.00 -21.29 -34.72
N GLU A 33 13.33 -20.99 -35.83
CA GLU A 33 12.52 -19.77 -35.96
C GLU A 33 11.36 -19.73 -34.96
N GLU A 34 10.67 -20.85 -34.74
CA GLU A 34 9.62 -20.99 -33.72
C GLU A 34 10.17 -20.80 -32.29
N GLU A 35 11.31 -21.41 -31.97
CA GLU A 35 11.97 -21.25 -30.67
C GLU A 35 12.43 -19.80 -30.44
N MET A 36 12.89 -19.11 -31.49
CA MET A 36 13.32 -17.71 -31.43
C MET A 36 12.17 -16.74 -31.14
N GLU A 37 10.97 -17.02 -31.64
CA GLU A 37 9.76 -16.24 -31.30
C GLU A 37 9.49 -16.30 -29.79
N THR A 38 9.59 -17.49 -29.20
CA THR A 38 9.41 -17.70 -27.76
C THR A 38 10.44 -16.92 -26.94
N VAL A 39 11.71 -16.89 -27.38
CA VAL A 39 12.74 -16.08 -26.73
C VAL A 39 12.40 -14.58 -26.77
N GLY A 40 11.79 -14.11 -27.85
CA GLY A 40 11.29 -12.73 -27.96
C GLY A 40 10.24 -12.39 -26.91
N LEU A 41 9.26 -13.28 -26.72
CA LEU A 41 8.22 -13.11 -25.70
C LEU A 41 8.78 -13.07 -24.28
N LEU A 42 9.70 -13.99 -23.96
CA LEU A 42 10.33 -14.04 -22.64
C LEU A 42 11.14 -12.78 -22.32
N LYS A 43 11.83 -12.20 -23.32
CA LYS A 43 12.55 -10.93 -23.15
C LYS A 43 11.58 -9.78 -22.86
N ALA A 44 10.50 -9.67 -23.64
CA ALA A 44 9.47 -8.66 -23.41
C ALA A 44 8.84 -8.81 -22.01
N GLN A 45 8.62 -10.04 -21.56
CA GLN A 45 8.12 -10.32 -20.21
C GLN A 45 9.08 -9.83 -19.12
N ILE A 46 10.38 -10.08 -19.28
CA ILE A 46 11.41 -9.59 -18.34
C ILE A 46 11.39 -8.06 -18.30
N GLU A 47 11.30 -7.39 -19.45
CA GLU A 47 11.25 -5.93 -19.53
C GLU A 47 10.05 -5.35 -18.80
N VAL A 48 8.86 -5.92 -18.98
CA VAL A 48 7.63 -5.51 -18.26
C VAL A 48 7.81 -5.69 -16.75
N TYR A 49 8.24 -6.86 -16.29
CA TYR A 49 8.45 -7.10 -14.86
C TYR A 49 9.52 -6.21 -14.25
N CYS A 50 10.61 -5.95 -14.97
CA CYS A 50 11.62 -5.01 -14.53
C CYS A 50 11.02 -3.60 -14.41
N SER A 51 10.28 -3.12 -15.41
CA SER A 51 9.62 -1.82 -15.36
C SER A 51 8.67 -1.70 -14.17
N ASP A 52 7.79 -2.69 -13.98
CA ASP A 52 6.81 -2.71 -12.89
C ASP A 52 7.49 -2.70 -11.52
N PHE A 53 8.57 -3.48 -11.37
CA PHE A 53 9.33 -3.52 -10.14
C PHE A 53 9.97 -2.17 -9.79
N HIS A 54 10.53 -1.46 -10.77
CA HIS A 54 11.11 -0.14 -10.53
C HIS A 54 10.03 0.90 -10.22
N ALA A 55 8.88 0.84 -10.90
CA ALA A 55 7.75 1.72 -10.64
C ALA A 55 7.19 1.51 -9.22
N GLU A 56 6.98 0.26 -8.82
CA GLU A 56 6.50 -0.10 -7.47
C GLU A 56 7.49 0.36 -6.40
N ARG A 57 8.80 0.14 -6.61
CA ARG A 57 9.83 0.62 -5.69
C ARG A 57 9.76 2.14 -5.52
N ALA A 58 9.73 2.89 -6.62
CA ALA A 58 9.68 4.34 -6.57
C ALA A 58 8.42 4.84 -5.84
N ALA A 59 7.27 4.21 -6.08
CA ALA A 59 6.03 4.50 -5.36
C ALA A 59 6.17 4.21 -3.86
N ARG A 60 6.76 3.07 -3.49
CA ARG A 60 6.96 2.66 -2.10
C ARG A 60 7.91 3.57 -1.34
N GLU A 61 9.00 3.99 -1.97
CA GLU A 61 9.96 4.95 -1.40
C GLU A 61 9.29 6.31 -1.16
N LYS A 62 8.49 6.78 -2.11
CA LYS A 62 7.72 8.03 -1.95
C LYS A 62 6.73 7.96 -0.78
N ILE A 63 5.98 6.86 -0.67
CA ILE A 63 5.05 6.64 0.46
C ILE A 63 5.83 6.61 1.78
N HIS A 64 7.00 5.96 1.81
CA HIS A 64 7.83 5.91 3.00
C HIS A 64 8.28 7.31 3.43
N GLU A 65 8.77 8.11 2.48
CA GLU A 65 9.20 9.49 2.72
C GLU A 65 8.05 10.36 3.25
N GLU A 66 6.86 10.27 2.65
CA GLU A 66 5.66 10.99 3.12
C GLU A 66 5.23 10.54 4.52
N LYS A 67 5.27 9.24 4.79
CA LYS A 67 4.96 8.67 6.12
C LYS A 67 5.92 9.20 7.19
N GLU A 68 7.22 9.24 6.90
CA GLU A 68 8.23 9.77 7.83
C GLU A 68 8.01 11.26 8.10
N LYS A 69 7.73 12.06 7.06
CA LYS A 69 7.39 13.48 7.20
C LYS A 69 6.17 13.68 8.10
N LEU A 70 5.09 12.94 7.88
CA LEU A 70 3.87 13.03 8.67
C LEU A 70 4.09 12.57 10.12
N ALA A 71 4.89 11.52 10.35
CA ALA A 71 5.24 11.05 11.68
C ALA A 71 5.98 12.12 12.50
N ILE A 72 6.94 12.82 11.88
CA ILE A 72 7.67 13.93 12.51
C ILE A 72 6.72 15.08 12.86
N GLN A 73 5.84 15.48 11.93
CA GLN A 73 4.87 16.55 12.18
C GLN A 73 3.91 16.20 13.32
N LEU A 74 3.43 14.96 13.35
CA LEU A 74 2.53 14.47 14.38
C LEU A 74 3.19 14.47 15.76
N GLU A 75 4.46 14.07 15.84
CA GLU A 75 5.22 14.11 17.09
C GLU A 75 5.44 15.55 17.58
N TYR A 76 5.77 16.47 16.67
CA TYR A 76 5.90 17.89 16.99
C TYR A 76 4.59 18.47 17.54
N MET A 77 3.45 18.23 16.87
CA MET A 77 2.13 18.69 17.31
C MET A 77 1.71 18.07 18.65
N LYS A 78 2.01 16.78 18.88
CA LYS A 78 1.77 16.12 20.16
C LYS A 78 2.56 16.78 21.29
N LYS A 79 3.83 17.07 21.06
CA LYS A 79 4.70 17.74 22.03
C LYS A 79 4.21 19.15 22.35
N GLU A 80 3.83 19.92 21.34
CA GLU A 80 3.26 21.26 21.51
C GLU A 80 1.95 21.20 22.32
N ASN A 81 1.05 20.27 22.00
CA ASN A 81 -0.19 20.07 22.74
C ASN A 81 0.07 19.67 24.21
N SER A 82 1.07 18.82 24.46
CA SER A 82 1.50 18.49 25.83
C SER A 82 2.02 19.71 26.58
N ASN A 83 2.87 20.52 25.96
CA ASN A 83 3.40 21.74 26.55
C ASN A 83 2.28 22.72 26.91
N LEU A 84 1.32 22.93 26.01
CA LEU A 84 0.17 23.81 26.26
C LEU A 84 -0.72 23.29 27.39
N LYS A 85 -0.94 21.97 27.48
CA LYS A 85 -1.66 21.36 28.62
C LYS A 85 -0.93 21.59 29.94
N ASP A 86 0.39 21.43 29.96
CA ASP A 86 1.21 21.69 31.15
C ASP A 86 1.15 23.15 31.57
N ASP A 87 1.18 24.08 30.63
CA ASP A 87 1.04 25.52 30.88
C ASP A 87 -0.36 25.88 31.41
N LEU A 88 -1.42 25.30 30.87
CA LEU A 88 -2.77 25.44 31.43
C LEU A 88 -2.87 24.92 32.86
N ILE A 89 -2.25 23.77 33.17
CA ILE A 89 -2.19 23.23 34.53
C ILE A 89 -1.40 24.18 35.45
N ARG A 90 -0.28 24.74 34.99
CA ARG A 90 0.51 25.74 35.73
C ARG A 90 -0.32 27.00 36.02
N LEU A 91 -0.94 27.60 35.01
CA LEU A 91 -1.78 28.80 35.17
C LEU A 91 -3.01 28.55 36.06
N GLY A 92 -3.63 27.37 35.94
CA GLY A 92 -4.72 26.95 36.83
C GLY A 92 -4.28 26.83 38.29
N ARG A 93 -3.04 26.35 38.55
CA ARG A 93 -2.45 26.34 39.91
C ARG A 93 -2.18 27.76 40.42
N TYR A 94 -1.59 28.64 39.61
CA TYR A 94 -1.36 30.05 40.00
C TYR A 94 -2.67 30.79 40.32
N SER A 95 -3.74 30.53 39.57
CA SER A 95 -5.06 31.13 39.80
C SER A 95 -5.70 30.67 41.12
N LYS A 96 -5.46 29.41 41.53
CA LYS A 96 -5.89 28.89 42.84
C LYS A 96 -5.11 29.50 44.00
N ILE A 97 -3.81 29.76 43.83
CA ILE A 97 -2.95 30.40 44.83
C ILE A 97 -3.34 31.88 45.01
N LYS A 98 -3.59 32.62 43.92
CA LYS A 98 -4.07 34.03 44.00
C LYS A 98 -5.43 34.17 44.68
N LYS A 99 -6.37 33.23 44.45
CA LYS A 99 -7.68 33.23 45.12
C LYS A 99 -7.59 33.02 46.64
N LYS A 100 -6.64 32.20 47.12
CA LYS A 100 -6.40 32.01 48.56
C LYS A 100 -5.84 33.27 49.25
N HIS A 101 -5.12 34.11 48.51
CA HIS A 101 -4.54 35.35 49.06
C HIS A 101 -5.52 36.54 49.10
N ILE A 102 -6.67 36.44 48.42
CA ILE A 102 -7.72 37.48 48.37
C ILE A 102 -8.86 37.19 49.37
N GLN A 103 -8.97 35.98 49.92
CA GLN A 103 -10.01 35.60 50.88
C GLN A 103 -9.67 35.88 52.36
N ILE A 104 -8.92 36.94 52.67
CA ILE A 104 -8.75 37.46 54.06
C ILE A 104 -9.50 38.78 54.29
N SER A 105 -10.13 39.36 53.27
CA SER A 105 -10.96 40.54 53.46
C SER A 105 -12.24 40.45 52.64
N VAL A 106 -13.35 40.70 53.33
CA VAL A 106 -14.73 40.97 52.88
C VAL A 106 -15.75 39.97 53.44
N VAL A 107 -16.46 40.53 54.42
CA VAL A 107 -17.67 40.17 55.15
C VAL A 107 -18.83 39.69 54.27
N SER A 108 -19.62 38.77 54.84
CA SER A 108 -21.04 38.43 54.68
C SER A 108 -21.79 38.87 53.41
N SER A 109 -22.45 37.92 52.73
CA SER A 109 -23.87 37.95 52.26
C SER A 109 -24.21 36.69 51.43
N GLU A 110 -25.50 36.35 51.40
CA GLU A 110 -26.20 35.10 51.01
C GLU A 110 -25.89 34.44 49.64
N PRO A 111 -26.19 33.12 49.47
CA PRO A 111 -26.01 32.41 48.22
C PRO A 111 -27.24 32.54 47.30
N VAL A 112 -27.08 33.22 46.16
CA VAL A 112 -28.04 33.16 45.05
C VAL A 112 -27.78 31.91 44.22
N TYR A 113 -28.77 31.03 44.14
CA TYR A 113 -28.73 29.80 43.34
C TYR A 113 -28.86 30.16 41.85
N ILE A 114 -27.78 30.06 41.07
CA ILE A 114 -27.79 30.18 39.61
C ILE A 114 -27.59 28.77 39.03
N PRO A 115 -28.49 28.26 38.16
CA PRO A 115 -28.35 26.93 37.56
C PRO A 115 -27.08 26.83 36.72
N CYS A 116 -26.21 25.89 37.08
CA CYS A 116 -25.01 25.54 36.33
C CYS A 116 -25.41 24.98 34.94
N ARG A 117 -24.99 25.66 33.88
CA ARG A 117 -25.05 25.16 32.50
C ARG A 117 -24.18 23.89 32.42
N PRO A 118 -24.65 22.77 31.84
CA PRO A 118 -23.87 21.54 31.88
C PRO A 118 -22.55 21.70 31.12
N SER A 119 -21.50 21.21 31.76
CA SER A 119 -20.13 21.19 31.28
C SER A 119 -20.02 20.33 30.02
N ILE A 120 -19.24 20.78 29.02
CA ILE A 120 -18.92 20.05 27.77
C ILE A 120 -18.44 18.61 28.04
N VAL A 121 -17.93 18.36 29.25
CA VAL A 121 -17.42 17.07 29.73
C VAL A 121 -18.52 16.02 29.90
N GLU A 122 -19.80 16.40 30.08
CA GLU A 122 -20.92 15.44 30.17
C GLU A 122 -21.44 14.98 28.81
N MET A 123 -21.24 15.77 27.74
CA MET A 123 -21.65 15.35 26.39
C MET A 123 -20.71 14.25 25.85
N GLN A 124 -19.45 14.24 26.26
CA GLN A 124 -18.46 13.24 25.82
C GLN A 124 -18.63 11.87 26.48
N ARG A 125 -19.28 11.77 27.65
CA ARG A 125 -19.54 10.47 28.29
C ARG A 125 -20.71 9.68 27.69
N ARG A 126 -21.54 10.29 26.84
CA ARG A 126 -22.60 9.58 26.09
C ARG A 126 -22.17 9.03 24.73
N HIS A 127 -20.94 9.33 24.30
CA HIS A 127 -20.37 8.81 23.05
C HIS A 127 -19.22 7.82 23.28
N GLY A 128 -19.13 7.25 24.48
CA GLY A 128 -18.26 6.10 24.74
C GLY A 128 -18.90 4.83 24.21
N ALA A 129 -18.21 4.15 23.29
CA ALA A 129 -18.45 2.77 22.83
C ALA A 129 -19.33 2.53 21.58
N GLN A 130 -19.26 3.38 20.55
CA GLN A 130 -19.49 2.90 19.19
C GLN A 130 -18.38 3.39 18.27
N GLY A 131 -17.31 2.60 18.15
CA GLY A 131 -16.38 2.72 17.03
C GLY A 131 -17.12 2.49 15.70
N PRO A 132 -16.58 2.94 14.56
CA PRO A 132 -17.16 2.64 13.25
C PRO A 132 -17.36 1.13 13.12
N LYS A 133 -18.61 0.70 12.87
CA LYS A 133 -18.94 -0.71 12.65
C LYS A 133 -18.60 -1.04 11.19
N PHE A 134 -17.61 -1.87 10.99
CA PHE A 134 -17.19 -2.33 9.66
C PHE A 134 -18.02 -3.54 9.29
N ALA A 135 -18.89 -3.43 8.29
CA ALA A 135 -19.80 -4.50 7.89
C ALA A 135 -19.54 -4.94 6.45
N CYS A 136 -19.53 -6.25 6.23
CA CYS A 136 -19.40 -6.82 4.89
C CYS A 136 -20.68 -6.52 4.06
N PRO A 137 -20.57 -5.96 2.85
CA PRO A 137 -21.73 -5.62 2.04
C PRO A 137 -22.47 -6.85 1.48
N LYS A 138 -21.86 -8.04 1.47
CA LYS A 138 -22.47 -9.27 0.96
C LYS A 138 -23.29 -10.03 2.01
N CYS A 139 -22.71 -10.21 3.20
CA CYS A 139 -23.32 -11.04 4.27
C CYS A 139 -23.72 -10.24 5.53
N ALA A 140 -23.45 -8.92 5.56
CA ALA A 140 -23.71 -8.02 6.68
C ALA A 140 -22.99 -8.39 8.00
N GLU A 141 -21.94 -9.21 7.94
CA GLU A 141 -21.13 -9.55 9.11
C GLU A 141 -20.35 -8.33 9.62
N ILE A 142 -20.47 -8.06 10.92
CA ILE A 142 -19.82 -6.92 11.59
C ILE A 142 -18.49 -7.37 12.15
N LEU A 143 -17.44 -6.70 11.72
CA LEU A 143 -16.05 -7.03 12.04
C LEU A 143 -15.40 -5.92 12.88
N PRO A 144 -14.47 -6.28 13.77
CA PRO A 144 -13.94 -5.39 14.80
C PRO A 144 -13.05 -4.27 14.25
N ASP A 145 -12.47 -4.45 13.07
CA ASP A 145 -11.57 -3.52 12.41
C ASP A 145 -11.59 -3.70 10.87
N ILE A 146 -10.95 -2.75 10.17
CA ILE A 146 -10.95 -2.69 8.71
C ILE A 146 -10.08 -3.77 8.05
N ASP A 147 -8.99 -4.20 8.70
CA ASP A 147 -8.07 -5.21 8.15
C ASP A 147 -8.77 -6.58 8.12
N THR A 148 -9.48 -6.90 9.20
CA THR A 148 -10.33 -8.09 9.29
C THR A 148 -11.46 -8.06 8.26
N LEU A 149 -12.09 -6.89 8.05
CA LEU A 149 -13.11 -6.73 7.00
C LEU A 149 -12.53 -6.93 5.60
N GLN A 150 -11.33 -6.44 5.33
CA GLN A 150 -10.72 -6.53 4.00
C GLN A 150 -10.37 -7.98 3.62
N ILE A 151 -9.87 -8.78 4.57
CA ILE A 151 -9.65 -10.21 4.38
C ILE A 151 -10.98 -10.93 4.16
N HIS A 152 -11.96 -10.67 5.03
CA HIS A 152 -13.28 -11.29 4.92
C HIS A 152 -13.95 -10.97 3.58
N VAL A 153 -13.94 -9.72 3.13
CA VAL A 153 -14.56 -9.32 1.85
C VAL A 153 -13.89 -10.02 0.66
N MET A 154 -12.58 -10.25 0.70
CA MET A 154 -11.86 -10.99 -0.34
C MET A 154 -12.35 -12.44 -0.45
N ASP A 155 -12.51 -13.12 0.69
CA ASP A 155 -12.98 -14.51 0.74
C ASP A 155 -14.49 -14.60 0.49
N CYS A 156 -15.25 -13.59 0.91
CA CYS A 156 -16.70 -13.60 0.86
C CYS A 156 -17.23 -13.17 -0.51
N ILE A 157 -16.47 -12.47 -1.37
CA ILE A 157 -16.92 -12.08 -2.73
C ILE A 157 -16.92 -13.27 -3.72
N ILE A 158 -16.17 -14.33 -3.44
CA ILE A 158 -16.22 -15.61 -4.18
C ILE A 158 -17.57 -16.30 -3.92
#